data_AF-A0A7V9JQJ9-F1
#
_entry.id   AF-A0A7V9JQJ9-F1
#
_cell.length_a   1.000
_cell.length_b   1.000
_cell.length_c   1.000
_cell.angle_alpha   90.00
_cell.angle_beta   90.00
_cell.angle_gamma   90.00
#
_symmetry.space_group_name_H-M   'P 1'
#
loop_
_entity.id
_entity.type
_entity.pdbx_description
1 polymer ?
#
loop_
_entity_poly.entity_id
_entity_poly.type
_entity_poly.pdbx_seq_one_letter_code
_entity_poly.pdbx_strand_id
1 'polypeptide(L)'
;MKANPLAVWSMFRELKAGAGTLGPLAIAGSATEPTEALRRELTRGGDVTAVRAGDPAGAAALLYVLSGPPAAEDERALRRARKQDVPVVGVLVGREAPDALPPALADEVVRVADSATVPLDEVGRVVARLVGEESSELAARLPALRRGICDGLISSFSRKNGLVGAAVFVPGADLPVLTLNQVRLVLRIGAAHGIEIDRDRLPEILAVVGGGFALRTAAREALGAIPLAGWAVKGVLAYAGTKALGEAATRYFAAQARGAAARASGPTGPT
;
A
#
# COMPACT_ATOMS: atom_id res chain seq x y z
N MET A 1 -8.44 -1.21 27.81
CA MET A 1 -7.34 -0.23 27.65
C MET A 1 -7.73 0.70 26.51
N LYS A 2 -7.98 1.99 26.77
CA LYS A 2 -8.58 2.92 25.78
C LYS A 2 -7.47 3.63 25.01
N ALA A 3 -7.45 3.53 23.68
CA ALA A 3 -6.65 4.45 22.86
C ALA A 3 -7.05 5.89 23.22
N ASN A 4 -6.09 6.81 23.34
CA ASN A 4 -6.40 8.20 23.63
C ASN A 4 -7.28 8.77 22.50
N PRO A 5 -8.53 9.17 22.76
CA PRO A 5 -9.46 9.67 21.73
C PRO A 5 -8.86 10.83 20.92
N LEU A 6 -8.02 11.65 21.56
CA LEU A 6 -7.35 12.79 20.92
C LEU A 6 -6.29 12.36 19.90
N ALA A 7 -5.56 11.27 20.14
CA ALA A 7 -4.55 10.76 19.21
C ALA A 7 -5.20 10.11 17.98
N VAL A 8 -6.33 9.42 18.18
CA VAL A 8 -7.15 8.93 17.07
C VAL A 8 -7.73 10.11 16.29
N TRP A 9 -8.23 11.14 16.99
CA TRP A 9 -8.75 12.36 16.38
C TRP A 9 -7.72 13.08 15.51
N SER A 10 -6.48 13.25 16.00
CA SER A 10 -5.41 13.93 15.26
C SER A 10 -5.02 13.16 14.01
N MET A 11 -4.93 11.83 14.09
CA MET A 11 -4.67 10.96 12.94
C MET A 11 -5.78 11.07 11.89
N PHE A 12 -7.06 11.06 12.28
CA PHE A 12 -8.14 11.28 11.31
C PHE A 12 -8.04 12.64 10.62
N ARG A 13 -7.65 13.68 11.36
CA ARG A 13 -7.49 15.02 10.80
C ARG A 13 -6.30 15.08 9.84
N GLU A 14 -5.19 14.43 10.18
CA GLU A 14 -3.99 14.29 9.33
C GLU A 14 -4.34 13.57 8.02
N LEU A 15 -5.02 12.41 8.11
CA LEU A 15 -5.46 11.65 6.94
C LEU A 15 -6.42 12.43 6.05
N LYS A 16 -7.38 13.16 6.64
CA LYS A 16 -8.30 14.01 5.88
C LYS A 16 -7.60 15.21 5.24
N ALA A 17 -6.61 15.81 5.90
CA ALA A 17 -5.86 16.93 5.36
C ALA A 17 -4.96 16.53 4.17
N GLY A 18 -4.46 15.29 4.15
CA GLY A 18 -3.67 14.75 3.05
C GLY A 18 -4.49 14.14 1.91
N ALA A 19 -5.76 13.80 2.14
CA ALA A 19 -6.60 13.13 1.17
C ALA A 19 -6.79 13.95 -0.12
N GLY A 20 -6.55 13.33 -1.28
CA GLY A 20 -6.76 13.96 -2.58
C GLY A 20 -5.61 14.86 -3.03
N THR A 21 -4.50 14.86 -2.29
CA THR A 21 -3.29 15.62 -2.66
C THR A 21 -2.33 14.82 -3.53
N LEU A 22 -2.51 13.49 -3.58
CA LEU A 22 -1.58 12.62 -4.30
C LEU A 22 -1.81 12.67 -5.81
N GLY A 23 -0.77 13.05 -6.56
CA GLY A 23 -0.78 13.09 -8.01
C GLY A 23 -1.07 11.73 -8.69
N PRO A 24 -1.24 11.72 -10.02
CA PRO A 24 -1.39 10.48 -10.79
C PRO A 24 -0.08 9.69 -10.84
N LEU A 25 -0.12 8.44 -11.31
CA LEU A 25 1.06 7.72 -11.77
C LEU A 25 1.49 8.24 -13.13
N ALA A 26 2.74 8.62 -13.29
CA ALA A 26 3.34 8.84 -14.60
C ALA A 26 3.77 7.50 -15.19
N ILE A 27 3.61 7.32 -16.50
CA ILE A 27 4.09 6.14 -17.23
C ILE A 27 4.87 6.63 -18.44
N ALA A 28 6.11 6.16 -18.57
CA ALA A 28 6.95 6.38 -19.74
C ALA A 28 7.80 5.14 -20.00
N GLY A 29 8.43 5.08 -21.17
CA GLY A 29 9.30 3.97 -21.51
C GLY A 29 9.71 4.02 -22.98
N SER A 30 10.86 3.40 -23.29
CA SER A 30 11.33 3.23 -24.67
C SER A 30 10.55 2.14 -25.42
N ALA A 31 9.87 1.25 -24.71
CA ALA A 31 9.05 0.19 -25.29
C ALA A 31 7.58 0.62 -25.40
N THR A 32 7.19 1.26 -26.52
CA THR A 32 5.87 1.87 -26.72
C THR A 32 4.70 0.89 -26.49
N GLU A 33 4.76 -0.30 -27.09
CA GLU A 33 3.67 -1.27 -26.99
C GLU A 33 3.46 -1.82 -25.56
N PRO A 34 4.51 -2.30 -24.85
CA PRO A 34 4.41 -2.67 -23.44
C PRO A 34 3.97 -1.51 -22.53
N THR A 35 4.41 -0.29 -22.82
CA THR A 35 4.03 0.92 -22.06
C THR A 35 2.53 1.19 -22.17
N GLU A 36 1.99 1.16 -23.38
CA GLU A 36 0.56 1.35 -23.61
C GLU A 36 -0.28 0.18 -23.10
N ALA A 37 0.22 -1.06 -23.18
CA ALA A 37 -0.43 -2.22 -22.58
C ALA A 37 -0.55 -2.08 -21.07
N LEU A 38 0.54 -1.71 -20.38
CA LEU A 38 0.55 -1.44 -18.94
C LEU A 38 -0.43 -0.31 -18.57
N ARG A 39 -0.44 0.78 -19.33
CA ARG A 39 -1.38 1.90 -19.12
C ARG A 39 -2.83 1.41 -19.17
N ARG A 40 -3.20 0.66 -20.21
CA ARG A 40 -4.56 0.08 -20.34
C ARG A 40 -4.89 -0.85 -19.18
N GLU A 41 -3.92 -1.65 -18.75
CA GLU A 41 -4.10 -2.60 -17.66
C GLU A 41 -4.37 -1.92 -16.32
N LEU A 42 -3.59 -0.87 -16.02
CA LEU A 42 -3.70 -0.09 -14.79
C LEU A 42 -5.04 0.65 -14.68
N THR A 43 -5.52 1.22 -15.79
CA THR A 43 -6.78 1.96 -15.81
C THR A 43 -8.01 1.06 -15.91
N ARG A 44 -7.84 -0.27 -16.01
CA ARG A 44 -8.97 -1.19 -16.18
C ARG A 44 -9.90 -1.15 -14.97
N GLY A 45 -11.14 -0.72 -15.21
CA GLY A 45 -12.17 -0.60 -14.17
C GLY A 45 -11.89 0.51 -13.15
N GLY A 46 -10.93 1.40 -13.43
CA GLY A 46 -10.52 2.50 -12.57
C GLY A 46 -10.63 3.86 -13.24
N ASP A 47 -10.04 4.86 -12.59
CA ASP A 47 -9.97 6.23 -13.05
C ASP A 47 -8.81 6.41 -14.05
N VAL A 48 -9.15 6.74 -15.29
CA VAL A 48 -8.17 6.99 -16.36
C VAL A 48 -7.29 8.21 -16.09
N THR A 49 -7.75 9.17 -15.27
CA THR A 49 -7.00 10.38 -14.93
C THR A 49 -5.93 10.13 -13.86
N ALA A 50 -6.00 8.98 -13.17
CA ALA A 50 -4.99 8.58 -12.20
C ALA A 50 -3.70 8.03 -12.86
N VAL A 51 -3.65 7.98 -14.19
CA VAL A 51 -2.47 7.59 -14.97
C VAL A 51 -2.21 8.62 -16.06
N ARG A 52 -0.98 9.13 -16.13
CA ARG A 52 -0.54 10.12 -17.12
C ARG A 52 0.65 9.59 -17.93
N ALA A 53 0.63 9.76 -19.24
CA ALA A 53 1.76 9.40 -20.09
C ALA A 53 2.86 10.49 -20.07
N GLY A 54 4.12 10.07 -20.05
CA GLY A 54 5.28 10.93 -20.23
C GLY A 54 5.75 11.64 -18.96
N ASP A 55 5.46 12.93 -18.83
CA ASP A 55 6.08 13.83 -17.85
C ASP A 55 5.88 13.36 -16.40
N PRO A 56 6.97 13.20 -15.61
CA PRO A 56 6.87 12.87 -14.19
C PRO A 56 6.43 14.04 -13.30
N ALA A 57 6.42 15.30 -13.76
CA ALA A 57 6.19 16.48 -12.90
C ALA A 57 4.89 16.43 -12.09
N GLY A 58 4.97 16.36 -10.77
CA GLY A 58 3.79 16.28 -9.90
C GLY A 58 3.09 14.91 -9.88
N ALA A 59 3.73 13.88 -10.44
CA ALA A 59 3.26 12.50 -10.31
C ALA A 59 3.63 11.92 -8.94
N ALA A 60 2.81 10.99 -8.46
CA ALA A 60 3.10 10.23 -7.24
C ALA A 60 4.32 9.31 -7.40
N ALA A 61 4.46 8.70 -8.57
CA ALA A 61 5.61 7.91 -8.98
C ALA A 61 5.63 7.80 -10.51
N LEU A 62 6.81 7.51 -11.07
CA LEU A 62 7.01 7.20 -12.48
C LEU A 62 7.18 5.68 -12.65
N LEU A 63 6.30 5.03 -13.41
CA LEU A 63 6.53 3.69 -13.93
C LEU A 63 7.31 3.81 -15.24
N TYR A 64 8.56 3.35 -15.24
CA TYR A 64 9.44 3.43 -16.40
C TYR A 64 9.63 2.06 -17.05
N VAL A 65 9.06 1.85 -18.24
CA VAL A 65 9.13 0.59 -18.96
C VAL A 65 10.36 0.56 -19.86
N LEU A 66 11.27 -0.37 -19.58
CA LEU A 66 12.51 -0.54 -20.33
C LEU A 66 12.52 -1.93 -20.97
N SER A 67 12.84 -2.00 -22.27
CA SER A 67 13.09 -3.26 -22.96
C SER A 67 14.46 -3.19 -23.63
N GLY A 68 15.35 -4.09 -23.23
CA GLY A 68 16.74 -4.08 -23.66
C GLY A 68 17.63 -3.02 -22.98
N PRO A 69 18.84 -2.77 -23.52
CA PRO A 69 19.80 -1.82 -22.95
C PRO A 69 19.28 -0.38 -22.95
N PRO A 70 19.55 0.40 -21.88
CA PRO A 70 19.10 1.79 -21.78
C PRO A 70 19.75 2.67 -22.86
N ALA A 71 18.93 3.43 -23.57
CA ALA A 71 19.36 4.47 -24.50
C ALA A 71 19.55 5.81 -23.79
N ALA A 72 20.21 6.76 -24.47
CA ALA A 72 20.45 8.11 -23.94
C ALA A 72 19.13 8.86 -23.60
N GLU A 73 18.02 8.50 -24.23
CA GLU A 73 16.70 9.05 -23.92
C GLU A 73 16.14 8.53 -22.60
N ASP A 74 16.35 7.24 -22.30
CA ASP A 74 15.97 6.64 -21.03
C ASP A 74 16.68 7.33 -19.86
N GLU A 75 17.98 7.56 -20.00
CA GLU A 75 18.74 8.32 -19.01
C GLU A 75 18.19 9.74 -18.82
N ARG A 76 17.81 10.43 -19.89
CA ARG A 76 17.25 11.79 -19.81
C ARG A 76 15.91 11.78 -19.06
N ALA A 77 15.03 10.84 -19.36
CA ALA A 77 13.74 10.71 -18.68
C ALA A 77 13.91 10.41 -17.18
N LEU A 78 14.77 9.45 -16.84
CA LEU A 78 15.05 9.08 -15.45
C LEU A 78 15.73 10.22 -14.67
N ARG A 79 16.64 10.97 -15.30
CA ARG A 79 17.24 12.17 -14.69
C ARG A 79 16.21 13.26 -14.44
N ARG A 80 15.18 13.42 -15.28
CA ARG A 80 14.09 14.38 -15.05
C ARG A 80 13.26 14.00 -13.83
N ALA A 81 12.85 12.73 -13.72
CA ALA A 81 12.11 12.24 -12.54
C ALA A 81 12.88 12.50 -11.25
N ARG A 82 14.19 12.16 -11.24
CA ARG A 82 15.07 12.45 -10.10
C ARG A 82 15.17 13.95 -9.78
N LYS A 83 15.29 14.82 -10.79
CA LYS A 83 15.33 16.28 -10.59
C LYS A 83 14.05 16.84 -10.00
N GLN A 84 12.92 16.16 -10.21
CA GLN A 84 11.59 16.55 -9.73
C GLN A 84 11.21 15.83 -8.42
N ASP A 85 12.14 15.07 -7.83
CA ASP A 85 11.92 14.26 -6.63
C ASP A 85 10.77 13.23 -6.77
N VAL A 86 10.58 12.73 -7.99
CA VAL A 86 9.55 11.74 -8.30
C VAL A 86 10.17 10.35 -8.20
N PRO A 87 9.66 9.46 -7.33
CA PRO A 87 10.17 8.10 -7.20
C PRO A 87 9.91 7.32 -8.49
N VAL A 88 10.86 6.46 -8.87
CA VAL A 88 10.80 5.69 -10.12
C VAL A 88 10.68 4.21 -9.82
N VAL A 89 9.81 3.54 -10.56
CA VAL A 89 9.64 2.09 -10.60
C VAL A 89 10.05 1.61 -11.98
N GLY A 90 11.14 0.85 -12.07
CA GLY A 90 11.53 0.22 -13.34
C GLY A 90 10.64 -0.98 -13.64
N VAL A 91 10.11 -1.06 -14.86
CA VAL A 91 9.43 -2.26 -15.38
C VAL A 91 10.29 -2.80 -16.51
N LEU A 92 11.09 -3.82 -16.22
CA LEU A 92 12.00 -4.42 -17.20
C LEU A 92 11.28 -5.53 -17.97
N VAL A 93 11.17 -5.36 -19.28
CA VAL A 93 10.59 -6.34 -20.20
C VAL A 93 11.72 -7.05 -20.92
N GLY A 94 11.88 -8.34 -20.64
CA GLY A 94 13.04 -9.10 -21.11
C GLY A 94 13.40 -10.24 -20.18
N ARG A 95 13.81 -11.39 -20.73
CA ARG A 95 14.48 -12.44 -19.93
C ARG A 95 15.88 -12.05 -19.47
N GLU A 96 16.56 -11.20 -20.23
CA GLU A 96 17.90 -10.72 -19.91
C GLU A 96 17.83 -9.34 -19.26
N ALA A 97 18.49 -9.20 -18.11
CA ALA A 97 18.71 -7.90 -17.50
C ALA A 97 19.74 -7.13 -18.34
N PRO A 98 19.59 -5.81 -18.54
CA PRO A 98 20.69 -5.01 -19.05
C PRO A 98 21.92 -5.20 -18.15
N ASP A 99 23.11 -5.33 -18.76
CA ASP A 99 24.39 -5.49 -18.03
C ASP A 99 24.62 -4.35 -17.02
N ALA A 100 24.09 -3.16 -17.34
CA ALA A 100 24.08 -2.01 -16.47
C ALA A 100 22.69 -1.35 -16.49
N LEU A 101 22.06 -1.26 -15.32
CA LEU A 101 20.86 -0.45 -15.12
C LEU A 101 21.26 1.00 -14.81
N PRO A 102 20.48 1.99 -15.29
CA PRO A 102 20.66 3.36 -14.86
C PRO A 102 20.56 3.44 -13.32
N PRO A 103 21.38 4.24 -12.62
CA PRO A 103 21.35 4.32 -11.16
C PRO A 103 19.97 4.66 -10.57
N ALA A 104 19.15 5.39 -11.32
CA ALA A 104 17.78 5.73 -10.93
C ALA A 104 16.81 4.53 -10.89
N LEU A 105 17.20 3.40 -11.51
CA LEU A 105 16.44 2.15 -11.53
C LEU A 105 17.12 1.05 -10.69
N ALA A 106 18.22 1.34 -9.99
CA ALA A 106 19.01 0.28 -9.35
C ALA A 106 18.27 -0.41 -8.19
N ASP A 107 17.38 0.31 -7.49
CA ASP A 107 16.84 -0.16 -6.21
C ASP A 107 15.40 -0.73 -6.28
N GLU A 108 14.57 -0.28 -7.22
CA GLU A 108 13.14 -0.65 -7.28
C GLU A 108 12.70 -1.04 -8.69
N VAL A 109 12.80 -2.33 -8.98
CA VAL A 109 12.54 -2.91 -10.30
C VAL A 109 11.56 -4.06 -10.23
N VAL A 110 10.61 -4.07 -11.15
CA VAL A 110 9.72 -5.18 -11.45
C VAL A 110 10.16 -5.81 -12.77
N ARG A 111 10.39 -7.12 -12.76
CA ARG A 111 10.83 -7.86 -13.95
C ARG A 111 9.65 -8.60 -14.59
N VAL A 112 9.59 -8.52 -15.91
CA VAL A 112 8.55 -9.14 -16.73
C VAL A 112 9.21 -10.05 -17.76
N ALA A 113 8.88 -11.33 -17.72
CA ALA A 113 9.36 -12.29 -18.72
C ALA A 113 8.78 -11.97 -20.11
N ASP A 114 9.52 -12.33 -21.17
CA ASP A 114 9.07 -12.13 -22.55
C ASP A 114 7.70 -12.79 -22.76
N SER A 115 6.71 -11.99 -23.20
CA SER A 115 5.27 -12.33 -23.36
C SER A 115 4.40 -12.40 -22.10
N ALA A 116 4.94 -12.18 -20.90
CA ALA A 116 4.13 -12.15 -19.68
C ALA A 116 3.43 -10.78 -19.50
N THR A 117 2.21 -10.80 -18.96
CA THR A 117 1.54 -9.59 -18.46
C THR A 117 2.33 -9.01 -17.28
N VAL A 118 2.38 -7.69 -17.16
CA VAL A 118 3.09 -7.02 -16.07
C VAL A 118 2.47 -7.46 -14.74
N PRO A 119 3.25 -7.94 -13.75
CA PRO A 119 2.70 -8.37 -12.48
C PRO A 119 2.28 -7.15 -11.65
N LEU A 120 1.04 -6.69 -11.84
CA LEU A 120 0.51 -5.48 -11.21
C LEU A 120 0.51 -5.53 -9.68
N ASP A 121 0.40 -6.72 -9.09
CA ASP A 121 0.55 -6.90 -7.65
C ASP A 121 1.97 -6.57 -7.16
N GLU A 122 2.98 -6.83 -7.98
CA GLU A 122 4.36 -6.47 -7.67
C GLU A 122 4.61 -4.98 -7.86
N VAL A 123 4.11 -4.41 -8.95
CA VAL A 123 4.12 -2.95 -9.17
C VAL A 123 3.47 -2.24 -8.00
N GLY A 124 2.30 -2.69 -7.56
CA GLY A 124 1.58 -2.11 -6.41
C GLY A 124 2.37 -2.21 -5.11
N ARG A 125 3.07 -3.33 -4.86
CA ARG A 125 3.94 -3.49 -3.68
C ARG A 125 5.10 -2.51 -3.69
N VAL A 126 5.74 -2.31 -4.85
CA VAL A 126 6.85 -1.37 -5.02
C VAL A 126 6.36 0.08 -4.86
N VAL A 127 5.23 0.43 -5.49
CA VAL A 127 4.59 1.74 -5.34
C VAL A 127 4.27 2.02 -3.86
N ALA A 128 3.69 1.07 -3.13
CA ALA A 128 3.42 1.25 -1.70
C ALA A 128 4.69 1.43 -0.85
N ARG A 129 5.81 0.84 -1.26
CA ARG A 129 7.10 1.01 -0.57
C ARG A 129 7.67 2.42 -0.78
N LEU A 130 7.60 2.91 -2.02
CA LEU A 130 8.16 4.21 -2.43
C LEU A 130 7.29 5.39 -2.03
N VAL A 131 5.99 5.30 -2.30
CA VAL A 131 5.02 6.38 -2.05
C VAL A 131 4.56 6.39 -0.60
N GLY A 132 4.62 5.24 0.09
CA GLY A 132 4.19 5.15 1.47
C GLY A 132 2.68 5.00 1.62
N GLU A 133 2.12 5.53 2.71
CA GLU A 133 0.74 5.29 3.08
C GLU A 133 -0.27 5.95 2.14
N GLU A 134 0.14 7.05 1.52
CA GLU A 134 -0.59 7.87 0.57
C GLU A 134 -0.95 7.05 -0.69
N SER A 135 -0.20 5.98 -0.98
CA SER A 135 -0.51 5.04 -2.06
C SER A 135 -1.91 4.44 -1.97
N SER A 136 -2.57 4.47 -0.80
CA SER A 136 -3.99 4.13 -0.67
C SER A 136 -4.90 4.93 -1.61
N GLU A 137 -4.56 6.19 -1.91
CA GLU A 137 -5.32 7.02 -2.86
C GLU A 137 -5.18 6.56 -4.31
N LEU A 138 -4.00 6.05 -4.67
CA LEU A 138 -3.79 5.38 -5.95
C LEU A 138 -4.58 4.07 -6.01
N ALA A 139 -4.58 3.28 -4.94
CA ALA A 139 -5.35 2.03 -4.89
C ALA A 139 -6.87 2.24 -5.00
N ALA A 140 -7.38 3.36 -4.47
CA ALA A 140 -8.79 3.74 -4.63
C ALA A 140 -9.13 3.98 -6.10
N ARG A 141 -8.31 4.77 -6.79
CA ARG A 141 -8.48 5.17 -8.20
C ARG A 141 -8.09 4.08 -9.20
N LEU A 142 -7.14 3.21 -8.87
CA LEU A 142 -6.57 2.17 -9.72
C LEU A 142 -6.77 0.79 -9.07
N PRO A 143 -7.96 0.16 -9.27
CA PRO A 143 -8.26 -1.16 -8.73
C PRO A 143 -7.22 -2.23 -9.03
N ALA A 144 -6.56 -2.12 -10.19
CA ALA A 144 -5.56 -3.07 -10.65
C ALA A 144 -4.30 -3.13 -9.75
N LEU A 145 -3.97 -2.04 -9.05
CA LEU A 145 -2.85 -1.98 -8.11
C LEU A 145 -3.25 -2.24 -6.65
N ARG A 146 -4.56 -2.25 -6.36
CA ARG A 146 -5.08 -2.22 -4.99
C ARG A 146 -4.55 -3.36 -4.13
N ARG A 147 -4.54 -4.58 -4.68
CA ARG A 147 -4.05 -5.76 -3.96
C ARG A 147 -2.56 -5.61 -3.61
N GLY A 148 -1.71 -5.30 -4.59
CA GLY A 148 -0.30 -5.05 -4.38
C GLY A 148 -0.01 -3.93 -3.38
N ILE A 149 -0.75 -2.83 -3.45
CA ILE A 149 -0.61 -1.70 -2.52
C ILE A 149 -0.99 -2.11 -1.10
N CYS A 150 -2.15 -2.76 -0.91
CA CYS A 150 -2.57 -3.26 0.40
C CYS A 150 -1.52 -4.23 0.97
N ASP A 151 -1.00 -5.18 0.18
CA ASP A 151 0.04 -6.12 0.62
C ASP A 151 1.33 -5.39 1.03
N GLY A 152 1.72 -4.35 0.27
CA GLY A 152 2.87 -3.50 0.58
C GLY A 152 2.71 -2.74 1.90
N LEU A 153 1.54 -2.11 2.11
CA LEU A 153 1.20 -1.42 3.35
C LEU A 153 1.20 -2.39 4.54
N ILE A 154 0.57 -3.55 4.40
CA ILE A 154 0.53 -4.60 5.43
C ILE A 154 1.95 -5.02 5.80
N SER A 155 2.82 -5.28 4.81
CA SER A 155 4.22 -5.65 5.07
C SER A 155 4.98 -4.55 5.81
N SER A 156 4.85 -3.29 5.36
CA SER A 156 5.51 -2.14 5.98
C SER A 156 5.09 -1.94 7.44
N PHE A 157 3.79 -1.93 7.71
CA PHE A 157 3.24 -1.78 9.06
C PHE A 157 3.60 -2.97 9.96
N SER A 158 3.57 -4.19 9.42
CA SER A 158 3.94 -5.39 10.19
C SER A 158 5.41 -5.35 10.61
N ARG A 159 6.32 -4.95 9.70
CA ARG A 159 7.75 -4.78 10.01
C ARG A 159 7.97 -3.68 11.06
N LYS A 160 7.35 -2.51 10.88
CA LYS A 160 7.41 -1.39 11.84
C LYS A 160 6.93 -1.84 13.23
N ASN A 161 5.78 -2.49 13.30
CA ASN A 161 5.21 -2.97 14.56
C ASN A 161 6.01 -4.13 15.17
N GLY A 162 6.61 -4.99 14.35
CA GLY A 162 7.51 -6.03 14.83
C GLY A 162 8.78 -5.45 15.45
N LEU A 163 9.37 -4.44 14.81
CA LEU A 163 10.53 -3.74 15.34
C LEU A 163 10.19 -3.00 16.64
N VAL A 164 9.08 -2.24 16.66
CA VAL A 164 8.61 -1.55 17.89
C VAL A 164 8.31 -2.56 19.00
N GLY A 165 7.68 -3.70 18.67
CA GLY A 165 7.39 -4.76 19.64
C GLY A 165 8.63 -5.45 20.19
N ALA A 166 9.72 -5.50 19.43
CA ALA A 166 11.01 -6.05 19.86
C ALA A 166 11.89 -5.04 20.60
N ALA A 167 11.82 -3.76 20.22
CA ALA A 167 12.74 -2.72 20.67
C ALA A 167 12.44 -2.19 22.08
N VAL A 168 11.20 -2.30 22.57
CA VAL A 168 10.83 -1.63 23.82
C VAL A 168 10.75 -2.57 25.03
N PHE A 169 11.61 -2.26 26.00
CA PHE A 169 11.69 -2.90 27.31
C PHE A 169 10.83 -2.21 28.38
N VAL A 170 10.26 -1.02 28.10
CA VAL A 170 9.56 -0.15 29.07
C VAL A 170 8.07 -0.50 29.18
N PRO A 171 7.59 -1.06 30.31
CA PRO A 171 6.18 -1.38 30.48
C PRO A 171 5.32 -0.11 30.50
N GLY A 172 4.37 0.01 29.56
CA GLY A 172 3.29 1.01 29.61
C GLY A 172 3.28 2.06 28.48
N ALA A 173 4.41 2.34 27.83
CA ALA A 173 4.51 3.33 26.75
C ALA A 173 4.23 2.77 25.33
N ASP A 174 4.34 1.46 25.14
CA ASP A 174 4.42 0.82 23.81
C ASP A 174 3.07 0.52 23.17
N LEU A 175 2.06 0.43 24.01
CA LEU A 175 0.76 -0.07 23.63
C LEU A 175 -0.08 0.94 22.85
N PRO A 176 -0.03 2.25 23.17
CA PRO A 176 -0.72 3.25 22.36
C PRO A 176 -0.18 3.31 20.93
N VAL A 177 1.14 3.20 20.75
CA VAL A 177 1.78 3.33 19.42
C VAL A 177 1.45 2.15 18.51
N LEU A 178 1.57 0.91 19.01
CA LEU A 178 1.24 -0.29 18.22
C LEU A 178 -0.25 -0.31 17.83
N THR A 179 -1.14 0.07 18.75
CA THR A 179 -2.57 0.17 18.45
C THR A 179 -2.83 1.29 17.45
N LEU A 180 -2.22 2.45 17.59
CA LEU A 180 -2.41 3.56 16.65
C LEU A 180 -1.96 3.19 15.23
N ASN A 181 -0.81 2.53 15.09
CA ASN A 181 -0.32 2.03 13.80
C ASN A 181 -1.28 1.02 13.16
N GLN A 182 -1.87 0.15 13.96
CA GLN A 182 -2.86 -0.80 13.47
C GLN A 182 -4.17 -0.15 13.03
N VAL A 183 -4.65 0.85 13.78
CA VAL A 183 -5.80 1.66 13.36
C VAL A 183 -5.48 2.39 12.06
N ARG A 184 -4.31 3.02 11.97
CA ARG A 184 -3.83 3.69 10.76
C ARG A 184 -3.81 2.75 9.55
N LEU A 185 -3.29 1.53 9.71
CA LEU A 185 -3.32 0.51 8.67
C LEU A 185 -4.76 0.20 8.21
N VAL A 186 -5.68 -0.03 9.13
CA VAL A 186 -7.10 -0.30 8.80
C VAL A 186 -7.73 0.87 8.05
N LEU A 187 -7.45 2.11 8.46
CA LEU A 187 -7.95 3.31 7.78
C LEU A 187 -7.38 3.43 6.35
N ARG A 188 -6.07 3.19 6.17
CA ARG A 188 -5.43 3.22 4.84
C ARG A 188 -5.94 2.12 3.93
N ILE A 189 -6.21 0.92 4.45
CA ILE A 189 -6.85 -0.15 3.67
C ILE A 189 -8.29 0.25 3.30
N GLY A 190 -9.06 0.82 4.23
CA GLY A 190 -10.39 1.36 3.91
C GLY A 190 -10.34 2.39 2.77
N ALA A 191 -9.41 3.36 2.87
CA ALA A 191 -9.17 4.35 1.83
C ALA A 191 -8.77 3.71 0.50
N ALA A 192 -7.94 2.67 0.50
CA ALA A 192 -7.57 1.91 -0.71
C ALA A 192 -8.77 1.25 -1.40
N HIS A 193 -9.84 0.97 -0.67
CA HIS A 193 -11.11 0.46 -1.19
C HIS A 193 -12.13 1.57 -1.50
N GLY A 194 -11.76 2.84 -1.35
CA GLY A 194 -12.67 3.99 -1.53
C GLY A 194 -13.74 4.09 -0.44
N ILE A 195 -13.50 3.49 0.72
CA ILE A 195 -14.45 3.45 1.83
C ILE A 195 -14.02 4.47 2.88
N GLU A 196 -14.82 5.52 3.04
CA GLU A 196 -14.66 6.46 4.13
C GLU A 196 -15.11 5.82 5.44
N ILE A 197 -14.23 5.88 6.44
CA ILE A 197 -14.49 5.34 7.77
C ILE A 197 -14.65 6.53 8.71
N ASP A 198 -15.82 6.65 9.31
CA ASP A 198 -16.04 7.61 10.37
C ASP A 198 -15.51 7.11 11.71
N ARG A 199 -15.21 8.07 12.60
CA ARG A 199 -14.73 7.79 13.96
C ARG A 199 -15.69 6.89 14.73
N ASP A 200 -16.98 7.09 14.54
CA ASP A 200 -18.02 6.37 15.27
C ASP A 200 -18.14 4.91 14.79
N ARG A 201 -17.82 4.65 13.52
CA ARG A 201 -17.83 3.31 12.92
C ARG A 201 -16.52 2.55 13.12
N LEU A 202 -15.43 3.24 13.41
CA LEU A 202 -14.13 2.63 13.56
C LEU A 202 -14.09 1.54 14.66
N PRO A 203 -14.65 1.72 15.88
CA PRO A 203 -14.70 0.68 16.88
C PRO A 203 -15.43 -0.59 16.41
N GLU A 204 -16.52 -0.44 15.66
CA GLU A 204 -17.29 -1.56 15.11
C GLU A 204 -16.46 -2.34 14.08
N ILE A 205 -15.81 -1.62 13.15
CA ILE A 205 -14.94 -2.23 12.14
C ILE A 205 -13.77 -2.93 12.81
N LEU A 206 -13.14 -2.31 13.81
CA LEU A 206 -12.05 -2.92 14.57
C LEU A 206 -12.52 -4.13 15.38
N ALA A 207 -13.78 -4.19 15.83
CA ALA A 207 -14.32 -5.38 16.48
C ALA A 207 -14.53 -6.52 15.47
N VAL A 208 -15.01 -6.21 14.26
CA VAL A 208 -15.25 -7.21 13.20
C VAL A 208 -13.95 -7.73 12.60
N VAL A 209 -13.03 -6.83 12.26
CA VAL A 209 -11.73 -7.14 11.64
C VAL A 209 -10.73 -7.63 12.69
N GLY A 210 -10.80 -7.05 13.88
CA GLY A 210 -9.85 -7.24 14.98
C GLY A 210 -10.31 -8.23 16.02
N GLY A 211 -10.96 -9.34 15.63
CA GLY A 211 -11.05 -10.54 16.48
C GLY A 211 -9.69 -10.93 17.11
N GLY A 212 -8.57 -10.47 16.52
CA GLY A 212 -7.21 -10.53 17.05
C GLY A 212 -6.87 -9.67 18.28
N PHE A 213 -7.71 -8.74 18.74
CA PHE A 213 -7.53 -8.10 20.05
C PHE A 213 -7.68 -9.12 21.20
N ALA A 214 -8.50 -10.16 21.02
CA ALA A 214 -8.58 -11.29 21.95
C ALA A 214 -7.26 -12.08 21.99
N LEU A 215 -6.64 -12.30 20.82
CA LEU A 215 -5.33 -12.96 20.71
C LEU A 215 -4.22 -12.17 21.44
N ARG A 216 -4.32 -10.83 21.47
CA ARG A 216 -3.34 -9.97 22.14
C ARG A 216 -3.45 -10.02 23.66
N THR A 217 -4.66 -10.21 24.18
CA THR A 217 -4.88 -10.48 25.61
C THR A 217 -4.31 -11.85 25.99
N ALA A 218 -4.64 -12.89 25.21
CA ALA A 218 -4.13 -14.25 25.41
C ALA A 218 -2.59 -14.33 25.31
N ALA A 219 -2.00 -13.61 24.35
CA ALA A 219 -0.55 -13.56 24.20
C ALA A 219 0.16 -12.83 25.36
N ARG A 220 -0.48 -11.83 25.99
CA ARG A 220 0.09 -11.12 27.14
C ARG A 220 0.11 -11.98 28.39
N GLU A 221 -0.92 -12.77 28.62
CA GLU A 221 -0.95 -13.76 29.71
C GLU A 221 0.13 -14.83 29.50
N ALA A 222 0.27 -15.34 28.27
CA ALA A 222 1.30 -16.34 27.95
C ALA A 222 2.74 -15.79 28.04
N LEU A 223 2.97 -14.52 27.70
CA LEU A 223 4.28 -13.87 27.68
C LEU A 223 4.79 -13.39 29.05
N GLY A 224 3.90 -13.20 30.03
CA GLY A 224 4.29 -12.81 31.39
C GLY A 224 5.19 -13.85 32.08
N ALA A 225 5.24 -15.08 31.55
CA ALA A 225 5.94 -16.22 32.15
C ALA A 225 7.39 -16.43 31.65
N ILE A 226 7.88 -15.70 30.63
CA ILE A 226 9.19 -16.00 29.99
C ILE A 226 10.15 -14.80 30.06
N PRO A 227 11.08 -14.75 31.04
CA PRO A 227 11.90 -13.57 31.32
C PRO A 227 13.09 -13.31 30.36
N LEU A 228 13.46 -14.24 29.46
CA LEU A 228 14.68 -14.10 28.63
C LEU A 228 14.45 -13.96 27.10
N ALA A 229 13.33 -14.44 26.56
CA ALA A 229 12.99 -14.36 25.12
C ALA A 229 11.80 -13.42 24.79
N GLY A 230 11.25 -12.74 25.80
CA GLY A 230 9.99 -12.01 25.68
C GLY A 230 10.00 -10.90 24.62
N TRP A 231 11.13 -10.25 24.35
CA TRP A 231 11.23 -9.17 23.36
C TRP A 231 11.12 -9.68 21.91
N ALA A 232 11.82 -10.76 21.57
CA ALA A 232 11.76 -11.35 20.23
C ALA A 232 10.35 -11.89 19.94
N VAL A 233 9.76 -12.58 20.93
CA VAL A 233 8.39 -13.11 20.80
C VAL A 233 7.36 -11.97 20.70
N LYS A 234 7.51 -10.88 21.47
CA LYS A 234 6.67 -9.67 21.33
C LYS A 234 6.76 -9.08 19.92
N GLY A 235 7.96 -8.97 19.36
CA GLY A 235 8.16 -8.50 17.98
C GLY A 235 7.47 -9.40 16.96
N VAL A 236 7.65 -10.72 17.05
CA VAL A 236 6.98 -11.69 16.17
C VAL A 236 5.46 -11.59 16.27
N LEU A 237 4.92 -11.51 17.48
CA LEU A 237 3.48 -11.38 17.70
C LEU A 237 2.93 -10.04 17.21
N ALA A 238 3.68 -8.95 17.39
CA ALA A 238 3.29 -7.63 16.87
C ALA A 238 3.28 -7.62 15.33
N TYR A 239 4.27 -8.25 14.70
CA TYR A 239 4.32 -8.45 13.26
C TYR A 239 3.12 -9.29 12.79
N ALA A 240 2.96 -10.50 13.33
CA ALA A 240 1.93 -11.45 12.91
C ALA A 240 0.51 -10.90 13.15
N GLY A 241 0.27 -10.27 14.30
CA GLY A 241 -1.01 -9.66 14.61
C GLY A 241 -1.34 -8.48 13.70
N THR A 242 -0.35 -7.70 13.28
CA THR A 242 -0.54 -6.60 12.32
C THR A 242 -0.81 -7.14 10.92
N LYS A 243 -0.09 -8.19 10.51
CA LYS A 243 -0.32 -8.87 9.22
C LYS A 243 -1.73 -9.45 9.14
N ALA A 244 -2.13 -10.22 10.15
CA ALA A 244 -3.46 -10.84 10.21
C ALA A 244 -4.59 -9.79 10.20
N LEU A 245 -4.44 -8.72 10.99
CA LEU A 245 -5.39 -7.60 11.02
C LEU A 245 -5.52 -6.95 9.63
N GLY A 246 -4.40 -6.66 8.99
CA GLY A 246 -4.37 -6.05 7.66
C GLY A 246 -5.05 -6.92 6.61
N GLU A 247 -4.72 -8.21 6.57
CA GLU A 247 -5.37 -9.13 5.63
C GLU A 247 -6.88 -9.29 5.90
N ALA A 248 -7.30 -9.30 7.17
CA ALA A 248 -8.71 -9.31 7.55
C ALA A 248 -9.41 -8.02 7.09
N ALA A 249 -8.78 -6.86 7.25
CA ALA A 249 -9.30 -5.58 6.79
C ALA A 249 -9.50 -5.58 5.27
N THR A 250 -8.50 -6.05 4.51
CA THR A 250 -8.58 -6.16 3.05
C THR A 250 -9.77 -7.02 2.62
N ARG A 251 -9.98 -8.18 3.26
CA ARG A 251 -11.12 -9.06 2.97
C ARG A 251 -12.46 -8.38 3.31
N TYR A 252 -12.54 -7.72 4.46
CA TYR A 252 -13.74 -7.01 4.92
C TYR A 252 -14.14 -5.89 3.95
N PHE A 253 -13.20 -5.00 3.61
CA PHE A 253 -13.46 -3.88 2.73
C PHE A 253 -13.68 -4.30 1.27
N ALA A 254 -13.01 -5.34 0.78
CA ALA A 254 -13.29 -5.91 -0.53
C ALA A 254 -14.71 -6.51 -0.62
N ALA A 255 -15.20 -7.15 0.44
CA ALA A 255 -16.57 -7.65 0.49
C ALA A 255 -17.58 -6.49 0.50
N GLN A 256 -17.32 -5.45 1.29
CA GLN A 256 -18.17 -4.27 1.37
C GLN A 256 -18.25 -3.51 0.04
N ALA A 257 -17.11 -3.29 -0.63
CA ALA A 257 -17.05 -2.62 -1.93
C ALA A 257 -17.84 -3.39 -3.00
N ARG A 258 -17.73 -4.73 -3.03
CA ARG A 258 -18.52 -5.57 -3.94
C ARG A 258 -20.02 -5.51 -3.66
N GLY A 259 -20.41 -5.52 -2.38
CA GLY A 259 -21.82 -5.38 -1.98
C GLY A 259 -22.41 -4.00 -2.29
N ALA A 260 -21.60 -2.94 -2.23
CA ALA A 260 -22.01 -1.61 -2.68
C ALA A 260 -22.23 -1.56 -4.20
N ALA A 261 -21.29 -2.10 -4.98
CA ALA A 261 -21.41 -2.17 -6.44
C ALA A 261 -22.64 -3.00 -6.89
N ALA A 262 -22.88 -4.15 -6.26
CA ALA A 262 -24.03 -5.01 -6.58
C ALA A 262 -25.39 -4.31 -6.34
N ARG A 263 -25.49 -3.51 -5.28
CA ARG A 263 -26.70 -2.72 -4.98
C ARG A 263 -26.92 -1.58 -5.97
N ALA A 264 -25.83 -0.94 -6.43
CA ALA A 264 -25.91 0.08 -7.47
C ALA A 264 -26.34 -0.48 -8.83
N SER A 265 -26.12 -1.77 -9.09
CA SER A 265 -26.52 -2.47 -10.32
C SER A 265 -27.85 -3.23 -10.25
N GLY A 266 -28.60 -3.16 -9.14
CA GLY A 266 -29.89 -3.83 -8.98
C GLY A 266 -31.00 -3.20 -9.85
N PRO A 267 -32.06 -3.96 -10.22
CA PRO A 267 -33.03 -3.49 -11.21
C PRO A 267 -33.81 -2.28 -10.69
N THR A 268 -33.82 -1.19 -11.46
CA THR A 268 -34.87 -0.18 -11.38
C THR A 268 -36.20 -0.90 -11.55
N GLY A 269 -36.92 -1.07 -10.43
CA GLY A 269 -38.20 -1.77 -10.39
C GLY A 269 -39.21 -1.15 -11.36
N PRO A 270 -40.13 -1.94 -11.92
CA PRO A 270 -41.14 -1.43 -12.83
C PRO A 270 -42.11 -0.53 -12.04
N THR A 271 -42.27 0.70 -12.51
CA THR A 271 -43.37 1.60 -12.15
C THR A 271 -44.69 1.12 -12.72
#